data_AF-A0A7C4Z9D8-F1
#
_entry.id   AF-A0A7C4Z9D8-F1
#
_cell.length_a   1.000
_cell.length_b   1.000
_cell.length_c   1.000
_cell.angle_alpha   90.00
_cell.angle_beta   90.00
_cell.angle_gamma   90.00
#
_symmetry.space_group_name_H-M   'P 1'
#
loop_
_entity.id
_entity.type
_entity.pdbx_description
1 polymer ?
#
loop_
_entity_poly.entity_id
_entity_poly.type
_entity_poly.pdbx_seq_one_letter_code
_entity_poly.pdbx_strand_id
1 'polypeptide(L)'
;MDWLKGARDAATNAVEFAGPLWESTETFLANPWMRALGLAIIVYLTIRVIASVYSGDKQNSELGPIGIRPHAAQRLDRSTIMLPRHLMPMNMDGVSAKLKLFYTYTDARGNRRKQLIHTMDHAHIAVSPVKLSKVASTIYGQEIPDVATSDVCFPPVEMEVAPAEMPATPERAPDYAALHKIIENWREDDDALLVSVHKDQYEEIKDKREGFIVAGAQRVARARAGNFIERWLGAGAARRRPNVVGSYYVKFEFSHDPWFVLTRHPDRELKMTAWLTVLTSMFALVMDAWPKAPPPHEVPSTSRPTFEAPVRPPRIP
;
A
#
# COMPACT_ATOMS: atom_id res chain seq x y z
N MET A 1 -57.40 8.82 3.27
CA MET A 1 -56.82 9.19 4.59
C MET A 1 -55.99 8.06 5.21
N ASP A 2 -55.84 6.90 4.53
CA ASP A 2 -55.22 5.70 5.11
C ASP A 2 -53.68 5.65 5.03
N TRP A 3 -53.06 6.38 4.09
CA TRP A 3 -51.60 6.50 4.01
C TRP A 3 -51.00 7.21 5.23
N LEU A 4 -51.69 8.21 5.80
CA LEU A 4 -51.25 8.90 7.02
C LEU A 4 -51.27 8.00 8.26
N LYS A 5 -52.16 7.00 8.30
CA LYS A 5 -52.15 5.98 9.35
C LYS A 5 -50.98 5.03 9.17
N GLY A 6 -50.73 4.53 7.95
CA GLY A 6 -49.58 3.67 7.67
C GLY A 6 -48.22 4.32 7.94
N ALA A 7 -48.08 5.63 7.67
CA ALA A 7 -46.86 6.38 7.99
C ALA A 7 -46.66 6.58 9.50
N ARG A 8 -47.76 6.81 10.24
CA ARG A 8 -47.73 6.92 11.71
C ARG A 8 -47.38 5.58 12.34
N ASP A 9 -47.96 4.49 11.87
CA ASP A 9 -47.73 3.14 12.39
C ASP A 9 -46.29 2.66 12.11
N ALA A 10 -45.73 3.01 10.95
CA ALA A 10 -44.32 2.75 10.63
C ALA A 10 -43.35 3.58 11.51
N ALA A 11 -43.70 4.84 11.79
CA ALA A 11 -42.91 5.69 12.68
C ALA A 11 -42.96 5.22 14.14
N THR A 12 -44.12 4.78 14.64
CA THR A 12 -44.23 4.20 15.99
C THR A 12 -43.48 2.87 16.09
N ASN A 13 -43.54 2.01 15.07
CA ASN A 13 -42.75 0.77 15.07
C ASN A 13 -41.24 1.03 15.02
N ALA A 14 -40.78 2.06 14.30
CA ALA A 14 -39.37 2.46 14.29
C ALA A 14 -38.93 3.02 15.66
N VAL A 15 -39.80 3.79 16.34
CA VAL A 15 -39.55 4.31 17.69
C VAL A 15 -39.60 3.20 18.75
N GLU A 16 -40.50 2.22 18.63
CA GLU A 16 -40.56 1.06 19.53
C GLU A 16 -39.39 0.08 19.33
N PHE A 17 -38.84 -0.01 18.12
CA PHE A 17 -37.62 -0.80 17.87
C PHE A 17 -36.35 -0.04 18.29
N ALA A 18 -36.32 1.28 18.12
CA ALA A 18 -35.19 2.12 18.49
C ALA A 18 -35.15 2.48 19.98
N GLY A 19 -36.30 2.54 20.67
CA GLY A 19 -36.41 2.90 22.09
C GLY A 19 -35.60 1.99 23.02
N PRO A 20 -35.70 0.65 22.91
CA PRO A 20 -34.89 -0.28 23.70
C PRO A 20 -33.39 -0.21 23.36
N LEU A 21 -33.05 0.07 22.10
CA LEU A 21 -31.67 0.32 21.66
C LEU A 21 -31.14 1.65 22.21
N TRP A 22 -32.00 2.65 22.34
CA TRP A 22 -31.68 3.97 22.89
C TRP A 22 -31.53 3.94 24.42
N GLU A 23 -32.45 3.31 25.14
CA GLU A 23 -32.35 3.12 26.59
C GLU A 23 -31.19 2.20 26.97
N SER A 24 -30.91 1.16 26.18
CA SER A 24 -29.72 0.32 26.37
C SER A 24 -28.43 1.09 26.06
N THR A 25 -28.42 2.02 25.12
CA THR A 25 -27.24 2.87 24.86
C THR A 25 -27.06 3.96 25.91
N GLU A 26 -28.14 4.54 26.46
CA GLU A 26 -28.05 5.49 27.58
C GLU A 26 -27.54 4.82 28.87
N THR A 27 -28.01 3.61 29.18
CA THR A 27 -27.51 2.83 30.33
C THR A 27 -26.08 2.30 30.09
N PHE A 28 -25.75 1.91 28.85
CA PHE A 28 -24.39 1.55 28.45
C PHE A 28 -23.45 2.75 28.54
N LEU A 29 -23.88 3.93 28.11
CA LEU A 29 -23.11 5.17 28.24
C LEU A 29 -23.12 5.70 29.66
N ALA A 30 -24.02 5.32 30.57
CA ALA A 30 -23.94 5.77 31.96
C ALA A 30 -22.74 5.15 32.71
N ASN A 31 -22.26 3.97 32.27
CA ASN A 31 -21.14 3.29 32.90
C ASN A 31 -19.78 3.83 32.37
N PRO A 32 -18.90 4.35 33.25
CA PRO A 32 -17.61 4.91 32.85
C PRO A 32 -16.70 3.89 32.16
N TRP A 33 -16.77 2.61 32.51
CA TRP A 33 -15.99 1.55 31.87
C TRP A 33 -16.45 1.26 30.44
N MET A 34 -17.76 1.34 30.19
CA MET A 34 -18.33 1.11 28.87
C MET A 34 -18.09 2.31 27.93
N ARG A 35 -18.09 3.55 28.46
CA ARG A 35 -17.59 4.72 27.72
C ARG A 35 -16.13 4.57 27.33
N ALA A 36 -15.28 4.15 28.28
CA ALA A 36 -13.85 3.93 28.01
C ALA A 36 -13.64 2.85 26.94
N LEU A 37 -14.38 1.74 27.01
CA LEU A 37 -14.33 0.67 26.01
C LEU A 37 -14.84 1.14 24.64
N GLY A 38 -15.96 1.85 24.60
CA GLY A 38 -16.50 2.43 23.36
C GLY A 38 -15.53 3.41 22.71
N LEU A 39 -14.89 4.27 23.51
CA LEU A 39 -13.89 5.21 23.03
C LEU A 39 -12.60 4.50 22.57
N ALA A 40 -12.17 3.43 23.25
CA ALA A 40 -11.05 2.60 22.79
C ALA A 40 -11.34 1.93 21.44
N ILE A 41 -12.58 1.45 21.21
CA ILE A 41 -13.01 0.92 19.91
C ILE A 41 -12.98 2.01 18.85
N ILE A 42 -13.52 3.19 19.14
CA ILE A 42 -13.51 4.33 18.20
C ILE A 42 -12.08 4.68 17.83
N VAL A 43 -11.17 4.84 18.80
CA VAL A 43 -9.75 5.11 18.57
C VAL A 43 -9.11 4.04 17.71
N TYR A 44 -9.34 2.77 18.03
CA TYR A 44 -8.81 1.64 17.26
C TYR A 44 -9.26 1.70 15.79
N LEU A 45 -10.56 1.95 15.55
CA LEU A 45 -11.11 2.10 14.21
C LEU A 45 -10.56 3.34 13.50
N THR A 46 -10.43 4.48 14.19
CA THR A 46 -9.87 5.71 13.63
C THR A 46 -8.40 5.50 13.21
N ILE A 47 -7.58 4.86 14.04
CA ILE A 47 -6.20 4.52 13.67
C ILE A 47 -6.18 3.60 12.47
N ARG A 48 -7.06 2.60 12.40
CA ARG A 48 -7.16 1.69 11.26
C ARG A 48 -7.56 2.43 9.96
N VAL A 49 -8.46 3.41 10.05
CA VAL A 49 -8.84 4.26 8.91
C VAL A 49 -7.68 5.15 8.49
N ILE A 50 -7.01 5.83 9.42
CA ILE A 50 -5.82 6.65 9.14
C ILE A 50 -4.74 5.78 8.48
N ALA A 51 -4.49 4.59 9.04
CA ALA A 51 -3.56 3.63 8.47
C ALA A 51 -3.98 3.27 7.04
N SER A 52 -5.23 2.90 6.79
CA SER A 52 -5.73 2.58 5.44
C SER A 52 -5.51 3.73 4.45
N VAL A 53 -5.89 4.96 4.82
CA VAL A 53 -5.80 6.15 3.94
C VAL A 53 -4.36 6.55 3.68
N TYR A 54 -3.55 6.73 4.72
CA TYR A 54 -2.15 7.18 4.58
C TYR A 54 -1.20 6.08 4.12
N SER A 55 -1.56 4.82 4.36
CA SER A 55 -0.84 3.71 3.75
C SER A 55 -0.92 3.74 2.23
N GLY A 56 -1.97 4.34 1.65
CA GLY A 56 -2.14 4.44 0.21
C GLY A 56 -0.93 5.08 -0.50
N ASP A 57 -0.31 6.10 0.07
CA ASP A 57 0.77 6.83 -0.62
C ASP A 57 2.15 6.17 -0.45
N LYS A 58 2.50 5.70 0.75
CA LYS A 58 3.80 5.04 1.01
C LYS A 58 3.81 3.53 0.83
N GLN A 59 2.68 2.82 0.93
CA GLN A 59 2.64 1.39 0.58
C GLN A 59 2.54 1.16 -0.93
N ASN A 60 2.11 2.16 -1.70
CA ASN A 60 2.10 2.10 -3.17
C ASN A 60 3.38 2.63 -3.81
N SER A 61 4.36 3.13 -3.04
CA SER A 61 5.64 3.52 -3.61
C SER A 61 6.40 2.28 -4.06
N GLU A 62 6.39 2.05 -5.37
CA GLU A 62 7.27 1.07 -6.00
C GLU A 62 8.70 1.60 -5.95
N LEU A 63 9.59 0.82 -5.34
CA LEU A 63 11.01 1.11 -5.28
C LEU A 63 11.68 0.41 -6.45
N GLY A 64 12.30 1.18 -7.33
CA GLY A 64 13.07 0.65 -8.44
C GLY A 64 13.57 1.76 -9.35
N PRO A 65 14.47 1.44 -10.28
CA PRO A 65 14.93 0.09 -10.64
C PRO A 65 15.84 -0.56 -9.57
N ILE A 66 15.71 -1.89 -9.40
CA ILE A 66 16.54 -2.67 -8.46
C ILE A 66 17.27 -3.82 -9.15
N GLY A 67 18.48 -4.11 -8.67
CA GLY A 67 19.21 -5.35 -8.98
C GLY A 67 19.04 -6.36 -7.85
N ILE A 68 18.87 -7.63 -8.19
CA ILE A 68 18.62 -8.71 -7.22
C ILE A 68 19.85 -9.61 -7.17
N ARG A 69 20.37 -9.84 -5.97
CA ARG A 69 21.49 -10.76 -5.74
C ARG A 69 21.15 -11.79 -4.66
N PRO A 70 21.76 -12.98 -4.67
CA PRO A 70 21.63 -13.90 -3.55
C PRO A 70 22.29 -13.33 -2.28
N HIS A 71 21.85 -13.78 -1.12
CA HIS A 71 22.50 -13.50 0.16
C HIS A 71 23.96 -13.95 0.16
N ALA A 72 24.85 -13.06 0.59
CA ALA A 72 26.25 -13.40 0.83
C ALA A 72 26.43 -14.21 2.12
N ALA A 73 25.57 -13.97 3.12
CA ALA A 73 25.60 -14.67 4.40
C ALA A 73 24.59 -15.82 4.40
N GLN A 74 25.06 -17.05 4.65
CA GLN A 74 24.22 -18.25 4.77
C GLN A 74 23.27 -18.23 5.98
N ARG A 75 23.41 -17.27 6.90
CA ARG A 75 22.58 -17.15 8.10
C ARG A 75 21.24 -16.44 7.87
N LEU A 76 21.07 -15.82 6.69
CA LEU A 76 19.83 -15.13 6.36
C LEU A 76 18.80 -16.16 5.86
N ASP A 77 17.65 -16.19 6.53
CA ASP A 77 16.58 -17.12 6.22
C ASP A 77 15.88 -16.75 4.90
N ARG A 78 15.15 -17.72 4.33
CA ARG A 78 14.31 -17.53 3.13
C ARG A 78 13.28 -16.42 3.31
N SER A 79 12.79 -16.20 4.52
CA SER A 79 11.85 -15.12 4.80
C SER A 79 12.48 -13.73 4.85
N THR A 80 13.81 -13.60 4.79
CA THR A 80 14.50 -12.32 4.99
C THR A 80 14.87 -11.68 3.66
N ILE A 81 14.67 -10.36 3.56
CA ILE A 81 15.18 -9.54 2.46
C ILE A 81 16.11 -8.47 2.99
N MET A 82 17.30 -8.39 2.42
CA MET A 82 18.31 -7.43 2.85
C MET A 82 18.33 -6.23 1.91
N LEU A 83 18.00 -5.06 2.46
CA LEU A 83 17.90 -3.78 1.77
C LEU A 83 19.00 -2.84 2.27
N PRO A 84 19.58 -2.00 1.42
CA PRO A 84 20.50 -0.95 1.86
C PRO A 84 19.74 0.19 2.56
N ARG A 85 20.42 0.87 3.50
CA ARG A 85 19.86 1.98 4.30
C ARG A 85 19.20 3.11 3.49
N HIS A 86 19.64 3.34 2.25
CA HIS A 86 19.07 4.39 1.41
C HIS A 86 17.71 4.01 0.81
N LEU A 87 17.40 2.71 0.68
CA LEU A 87 16.08 2.22 0.29
C LEU A 87 15.13 2.13 1.48
N MET A 88 15.67 1.71 2.62
CA MET A 88 14.87 1.49 3.83
C MET A 88 15.62 1.98 5.07
N PRO A 89 15.01 2.80 5.93
CA PRO A 89 15.68 3.30 7.13
C PRO A 89 15.93 2.19 8.17
N MET A 90 17.00 2.33 8.96
CA MET A 90 17.45 1.32 9.96
C MET A 90 16.40 0.97 11.03
N ASN A 91 15.44 1.86 11.30
CA ASN A 91 14.34 1.59 12.23
C ASN A 91 13.35 0.53 11.73
N MET A 92 13.46 0.13 10.46
CA MET A 92 12.66 -0.92 9.82
C MET A 92 13.34 -2.28 9.86
N ASP A 93 14.52 -2.38 10.47
CA ASP A 93 15.21 -3.64 10.64
C ASP A 93 14.38 -4.60 11.53
N GLY A 94 14.18 -5.82 11.07
CA GLY A 94 13.33 -6.84 11.70
C GLY A 94 11.82 -6.68 11.46
N VAL A 95 11.38 -5.66 10.72
CA VAL A 95 9.95 -5.47 10.41
C VAL A 95 9.48 -6.46 9.34
N SER A 96 8.35 -7.12 9.58
CA SER A 96 7.69 -7.97 8.59
C SER A 96 6.79 -7.15 7.67
N ALA A 97 6.89 -7.36 6.36
CA ALA A 97 6.02 -6.79 5.34
C ALA A 97 5.72 -7.81 4.24
N LYS A 98 4.62 -7.61 3.52
CA LYS A 98 4.36 -8.34 2.29
C LYS A 98 5.13 -7.67 1.16
N LEU A 99 5.98 -8.43 0.48
CA LEU A 99 6.78 -7.96 -0.64
C LEU A 99 6.19 -8.45 -1.95
N LYS A 100 6.06 -7.55 -2.92
CA LYS A 100 5.69 -7.86 -4.30
C LYS A 100 6.81 -7.41 -5.22
N LEU A 101 7.31 -8.34 -6.03
CA LEU A 101 8.33 -8.09 -7.03
C LEU A 101 7.69 -8.03 -8.41
N PHE A 102 7.86 -6.91 -9.08
CA PHE A 102 7.38 -6.67 -10.42
C PHE A 102 8.54 -6.66 -11.42
N TYR A 103 8.30 -7.23 -12.59
CA TYR A 103 9.10 -6.99 -13.79
C TYR A 103 8.38 -5.92 -14.61
N THR A 104 9.02 -4.77 -14.74
CA THR A 104 8.51 -3.61 -15.47
C THR A 104 9.20 -3.56 -16.83
N TYR A 105 8.41 -3.53 -17.90
CA TYR A 105 8.92 -3.62 -19.25
C TYR A 105 8.07 -2.78 -20.22
N THR A 106 8.65 -2.41 -21.35
CA THR A 106 7.97 -1.61 -22.37
C THR A 106 7.42 -2.51 -23.47
N ASP A 107 6.10 -2.59 -23.63
CA ASP A 107 5.48 -3.42 -24.66
C ASP A 107 5.83 -2.95 -26.09
N ALA A 108 5.51 -3.77 -27.09
CA ALA A 108 5.79 -3.46 -28.50
C ALA A 108 5.14 -2.16 -29.02
N ARG A 109 4.25 -1.52 -28.25
CA ARG A 109 3.63 -0.23 -28.56
C ARG A 109 4.27 0.94 -27.80
N GLY A 110 5.33 0.69 -27.05
CA GLY A 110 5.97 1.71 -26.21
C GLY A 110 5.26 1.94 -24.87
N ASN A 111 4.24 1.17 -24.50
CA ASN A 111 3.58 1.36 -23.20
C ASN A 111 4.32 0.58 -22.11
N ARG A 112 4.58 1.25 -21.00
CA ARG A 112 5.14 0.62 -19.81
C ARG A 112 4.11 -0.31 -19.16
N ARG A 113 4.49 -1.56 -18.96
CA ARG A 113 3.68 -2.62 -18.34
C ARG A 113 4.43 -3.18 -17.14
N LYS A 114 3.67 -3.74 -16.20
CA LYS A 114 4.20 -4.39 -15.00
C LYS A 114 3.61 -5.78 -14.91
N GLN A 115 4.48 -6.76 -14.67
CA GLN A 115 4.09 -8.13 -14.41
C GLN A 115 4.54 -8.50 -13.00
N LEU A 116 3.62 -9.00 -12.18
CA LEU A 116 4.00 -9.57 -10.88
C LEU A 116 4.74 -10.89 -11.13
N ILE A 117 6.00 -10.95 -10.70
CA ILE A 117 6.86 -12.14 -10.85
C ILE A 117 6.90 -12.95 -9.56
N HIS A 118 7.00 -12.28 -8.43
CA HIS A 118 7.16 -12.97 -7.15
C HIS A 118 6.44 -12.21 -6.03
N THR A 119 5.98 -12.94 -5.02
CA THR A 119 5.36 -12.37 -3.82
C THR A 119 5.85 -13.13 -2.61
N MET A 120 6.24 -12.40 -1.57
CA MET A 120 6.59 -12.92 -0.26
C MET A 120 5.60 -12.34 0.73
N ASP A 121 4.70 -13.16 1.28
CA ASP A 121 3.64 -12.64 2.16
C ASP A 121 4.17 -12.17 3.53
N HIS A 122 5.27 -12.78 4.01
CA HIS A 122 5.89 -12.48 5.30
C HIS A 122 7.40 -12.28 5.15
N ALA A 123 7.80 -11.20 4.47
CA ALA A 123 9.20 -10.84 4.32
C ALA A 123 9.69 -10.04 5.54
N HIS A 124 10.69 -10.56 6.25
CA HIS A 124 11.43 -9.81 7.26
C HIS A 124 12.45 -8.90 6.59
N ILE A 125 12.33 -7.60 6.84
CA ILE A 125 13.26 -6.61 6.30
C ILE A 125 14.52 -6.61 7.16
N ALA A 126 15.66 -6.87 6.55
CA ALA A 126 16.97 -6.65 7.13
C ALA A 126 17.60 -5.42 6.50
N VAL A 127 18.03 -4.44 7.29
CA VAL A 127 18.62 -3.21 6.75
C VAL A 127 20.14 -3.25 6.86
N SER A 128 20.80 -3.24 5.71
CA SER A 128 22.26 -3.15 5.61
C SER A 128 22.73 -1.72 5.90
N PRO A 129 23.65 -1.52 6.87
CA PRO A 129 24.24 -0.21 7.13
C PRO A 129 25.17 0.26 6.00
N VAL A 130 25.66 -0.68 5.18
CA VAL A 130 26.58 -0.43 4.06
C VAL A 130 25.88 -0.71 2.72
N LYS A 131 26.31 -0.03 1.65
CA LYS A 131 25.89 -0.37 0.29
C LYS A 131 26.22 -1.83 -0.01
N LEU A 132 25.27 -2.56 -0.58
CA LEU A 132 25.52 -3.92 -1.03
C LEU A 132 26.51 -3.90 -2.19
N SER A 133 27.45 -4.84 -2.22
CA SER A 133 28.38 -5.00 -3.33
C SER A 133 27.73 -5.75 -4.49
N LYS A 134 28.07 -5.36 -5.73
CA LYS A 134 27.74 -6.13 -6.94
C LYS A 134 28.42 -7.49 -6.87
N VAL A 135 27.68 -8.55 -7.18
CA VAL A 135 28.18 -9.93 -7.25
C VAL A 135 27.98 -10.45 -8.68
N ALA A 136 28.82 -11.37 -9.15
CA ALA A 136 28.68 -11.93 -10.50
C ALA A 136 27.28 -12.52 -10.78
N SER A 137 26.61 -13.07 -9.77
CA SER A 137 25.26 -13.61 -9.83
C SER A 137 24.17 -12.57 -9.53
N THR A 138 24.35 -11.32 -9.94
CA THR A 138 23.31 -10.29 -9.79
C THR A 138 22.48 -10.25 -11.06
N ILE A 139 21.15 -10.25 -10.92
CA ILE A 139 20.21 -10.06 -12.04
C ILE A 139 19.67 -8.63 -12.02
N TYR A 140 19.51 -8.06 -13.20
CA TYR A 140 19.00 -6.70 -13.41
C TYR A 140 17.75 -6.66 -14.29
N GLY A 141 17.32 -7.80 -14.85
CA GLY A 141 16.16 -7.88 -15.74
C GLY A 141 16.52 -7.81 -17.23
N GLN A 142 17.84 -7.77 -17.51
CA GLN A 142 18.45 -7.74 -18.84
C GLN A 142 18.85 -9.14 -19.32
N GLU A 143 18.54 -10.20 -18.57
CA GLU A 143 18.87 -11.57 -18.98
C GLU A 143 18.02 -11.93 -20.20
N ILE A 144 18.59 -12.37 -21.32
CA ILE A 144 17.79 -12.61 -22.53
C ILE A 144 17.55 -14.12 -22.69
N PRO A 145 16.29 -14.60 -22.62
CA PRO A 145 15.98 -16.00 -22.83
C PRO A 145 16.17 -16.39 -24.30
N ASP A 146 16.48 -17.67 -24.54
CA ASP A 146 16.61 -18.21 -25.89
C ASP A 146 15.23 -18.43 -26.55
N VAL A 147 14.75 -17.39 -27.21
CA VAL A 147 13.48 -17.38 -27.97
C VAL A 147 13.68 -16.78 -29.35
N ALA A 148 12.75 -17.04 -30.27
CA ALA A 148 12.82 -16.47 -31.61
C ALA A 148 12.69 -14.94 -31.57
N THR A 149 13.58 -14.22 -32.25
CA THR A 149 13.62 -12.74 -32.32
C THR A 149 12.28 -12.16 -32.73
N SER A 150 11.57 -12.84 -33.65
CA SER A 150 10.29 -12.38 -34.17
C SER A 150 9.13 -12.42 -33.16
N ASP A 151 9.25 -13.18 -32.08
CA ASP A 151 8.16 -13.42 -31.10
C ASP A 151 8.26 -12.52 -29.86
N VAL A 152 9.36 -11.79 -29.70
CA VAL A 152 9.59 -10.84 -28.62
C VAL A 152 9.74 -9.42 -29.18
N CYS A 153 9.81 -8.43 -28.28
CA CYS A 153 10.22 -7.08 -28.64
C CYS A 153 11.47 -6.68 -27.86
N PHE A 154 12.21 -5.74 -28.44
CA PHE A 154 13.40 -5.15 -27.84
C PHE A 154 13.11 -3.68 -27.55
N PRO A 155 13.76 -3.08 -26.53
CA PRO A 155 13.62 -1.65 -26.32
C PRO A 155 14.22 -0.88 -27.50
N PRO A 156 13.71 0.33 -27.79
CA PRO A 156 14.39 1.22 -28.73
C PRO A 156 15.73 1.62 -28.12
N VAL A 157 16.82 1.21 -28.75
CA VAL A 157 18.17 1.57 -28.34
C VAL A 157 18.72 2.58 -29.34
N GLU A 158 19.14 3.74 -28.85
CA GLU A 158 19.82 4.74 -29.67
C GLU A 158 21.20 4.20 -30.05
N MET A 159 21.42 3.95 -31.34
CA MET A 159 22.72 3.58 -31.86
C MET A 159 23.50 4.86 -32.19
N GLU A 160 24.68 5.02 -31.59
CA GLU A 160 25.55 6.19 -31.84
C GLU A 160 26.00 6.28 -33.30
N VAL A 161 26.09 5.14 -34.00
CA VAL A 161 26.48 5.07 -35.41
C VAL A 161 25.48 4.16 -36.15
N ALA A 162 24.77 4.72 -37.12
CA ALA A 162 23.93 3.93 -38.02
C ALA A 162 24.83 3.03 -38.89
N PRO A 163 24.67 1.70 -38.86
CA PRO A 163 25.50 0.81 -39.65
C PRO A 163 25.24 1.05 -41.14
N ALA A 164 26.32 1.10 -41.93
CA ALA A 164 26.24 1.32 -43.38
C ALA A 164 25.54 0.16 -44.12
N GLU A 165 25.64 -1.05 -43.58
CA GLU A 165 24.91 -2.24 -44.05
C GLU A 165 24.22 -2.90 -42.86
N MET A 166 22.90 -3.12 -42.96
CA MET A 166 22.17 -3.83 -41.91
C MET A 166 22.41 -5.34 -42.07
N PRO A 167 23.09 -6.01 -41.13
CA PRO A 167 23.20 -7.47 -41.13
C PRO A 167 21.82 -8.12 -41.11
N ALA A 168 21.71 -9.31 -41.68
CA ALA A 168 20.47 -10.08 -41.63
C ALA A 168 20.03 -10.30 -40.18
N THR A 169 18.76 -10.07 -39.89
CA THR A 169 18.19 -10.22 -38.54
C THR A 169 18.40 -11.64 -38.03
N PRO A 170 19.15 -11.86 -36.93
CA PRO A 170 19.33 -13.17 -36.35
C PRO A 170 18.00 -13.81 -35.95
N GLU A 171 17.88 -15.13 -36.09
CA GLU A 171 16.67 -15.87 -35.73
C GLU A 171 16.43 -15.91 -34.22
N ARG A 172 17.51 -15.86 -33.42
CA ARG A 172 17.47 -15.94 -31.96
C ARG A 172 17.65 -14.58 -31.29
N ALA A 173 16.85 -14.35 -30.26
CA ALA A 173 16.85 -13.13 -29.47
C ALA A 173 18.21 -12.79 -28.82
N PRO A 174 18.97 -13.73 -28.22
CA PRO A 174 20.30 -13.41 -27.69
C PRO A 174 21.27 -12.90 -28.74
N ASP A 175 21.26 -13.50 -29.94
CA ASP A 175 22.13 -13.08 -31.04
C ASP A 175 21.76 -11.68 -31.54
N TYR A 176 20.46 -11.40 -31.65
CA TYR A 176 19.96 -10.07 -32.00
C TYR A 176 20.41 -9.00 -30.99
N ALA A 177 20.33 -9.32 -29.70
CA ALA A 177 20.72 -8.39 -28.65
C ALA A 177 22.22 -8.13 -28.60
N ALA A 178 23.05 -9.16 -28.85
CA ALA A 178 24.49 -9.02 -28.97
C ALA A 178 24.86 -8.16 -30.18
N LEU A 179 24.24 -8.41 -31.33
CA LEU A 179 24.46 -7.67 -32.57
C LEU A 179 24.18 -6.18 -32.43
N HIS A 180 23.09 -5.83 -31.75
CA HIS A 180 22.66 -4.44 -31.54
C HIS A 180 23.17 -3.84 -30.22
N LYS A 181 24.03 -4.55 -29.47
CA LYS A 181 24.60 -4.11 -28.19
C LYS A 181 23.54 -3.60 -27.21
N ILE A 182 22.39 -4.27 -27.18
CA ILE A 182 21.21 -3.80 -26.46
C ILE A 182 21.49 -3.70 -24.97
N ILE A 183 22.20 -4.69 -24.42
CA ILE A 183 22.57 -4.74 -23.01
C ILE A 183 23.57 -3.62 -22.67
N GLU A 184 24.57 -3.39 -23.53
CA GLU A 184 25.59 -2.34 -23.30
C GLU A 184 25.00 -0.93 -23.29
N ASN A 185 23.95 -0.70 -24.09
CA ASN A 185 23.32 0.60 -24.25
C ASN A 185 22.08 0.79 -23.35
N TRP A 186 21.70 -0.23 -22.57
CA TRP A 186 20.54 -0.14 -21.68
C TRP A 186 20.91 0.55 -20.37
N ARG A 187 20.41 1.78 -20.19
CA ARG A 187 20.79 2.64 -19.06
C ARG A 187 19.81 2.66 -17.89
N GLU A 188 18.63 2.04 -18.01
CA GLU A 188 17.62 2.13 -16.93
C GLU A 188 18.15 1.53 -15.62
N ASP A 189 19.05 0.53 -15.68
CA ASP A 189 19.56 -0.14 -14.48
C ASP A 189 20.99 0.25 -14.06
N ASP A 190 21.62 1.26 -14.69
CA ASP A 190 23.00 1.65 -14.36
C ASP A 190 23.13 2.06 -12.87
N ASP A 191 22.11 2.77 -12.38
CA ASP A 191 21.95 3.20 -10.99
C ASP A 191 21.06 2.26 -10.16
N ALA A 192 20.75 1.06 -10.66
CA ALA A 192 19.85 0.14 -9.99
C ALA A 192 20.37 -0.23 -8.60
N LEU A 193 19.48 -0.10 -7.63
CA LEU A 193 19.80 -0.33 -6.23
C LEU A 193 19.79 -1.83 -5.95
N LEU A 194 20.82 -2.31 -5.27
CA LEU A 194 20.94 -3.73 -5.01
C LEU A 194 20.10 -4.15 -3.80
N VAL A 195 19.37 -5.22 -3.99
CA VAL A 195 18.61 -5.92 -2.96
C VAL A 195 19.09 -7.36 -2.89
N SER A 196 19.18 -7.91 -1.70
CA SER A 196 19.63 -9.27 -1.50
C SER A 196 18.52 -10.15 -0.97
N VAL A 197 18.34 -11.31 -1.59
CA VAL A 197 17.29 -12.29 -1.26
C VAL A 197 17.93 -13.68 -1.08
N HIS A 198 17.16 -14.62 -0.53
CA HIS A 198 17.63 -16.00 -0.39
C HIS A 198 17.88 -16.65 -1.76
N LYS A 199 18.83 -17.58 -1.82
CA LYS A 199 19.25 -18.24 -3.08
C LYS A 199 18.07 -18.87 -3.82
N ASP A 200 17.22 -19.62 -3.11
CA ASP A 200 16.07 -20.27 -3.72
C ASP A 200 15.06 -19.26 -4.29
N GLN A 201 14.85 -18.14 -3.60
CA GLN A 201 13.97 -17.07 -4.10
C GLN A 201 14.57 -16.37 -5.31
N TYR A 202 15.88 -16.17 -5.31
CA TYR A 202 16.60 -15.62 -6.45
C TYR A 202 16.40 -16.49 -7.69
N GLU A 203 16.58 -17.81 -7.59
CA GLU A 203 16.34 -18.73 -8.72
C GLU A 203 14.86 -18.74 -9.12
N GLU A 204 13.93 -18.78 -8.17
CA GLU A 204 12.49 -18.70 -8.48
C GLU A 204 12.11 -17.42 -9.24
N ILE A 205 12.69 -16.28 -8.85
CA ILE A 205 12.44 -14.98 -9.51
C ILE A 205 12.95 -15.01 -10.94
N LYS A 206 14.16 -15.55 -11.12
CA LYS A 206 14.78 -15.71 -12.44
C LYS A 206 13.93 -16.60 -13.34
N ASP A 207 13.56 -17.79 -12.85
CA ASP A 207 12.76 -18.77 -13.58
C ASP A 207 11.37 -18.24 -13.93
N LYS A 208 10.68 -17.58 -12.99
CA LYS A 208 9.35 -17.00 -13.24
C LYS A 208 9.39 -15.89 -14.28
N ARG A 209 10.45 -15.08 -14.28
CA ARG A 209 10.65 -14.00 -15.27
C ARG A 209 10.97 -14.57 -16.65
N GLU A 210 11.86 -15.55 -16.75
CA GLU A 210 12.14 -16.26 -18.00
C GLU A 210 10.88 -16.96 -18.54
N GLY A 211 10.19 -17.72 -17.68
CA GLY A 211 8.94 -18.40 -18.02
C GLY A 211 7.85 -17.44 -18.51
N PHE A 212 7.76 -16.23 -17.95
CA PHE A 212 6.84 -15.19 -18.44
C PHE A 212 7.12 -14.79 -19.89
N ILE A 213 8.40 -14.54 -20.22
CA ILE A 213 8.80 -14.13 -21.58
C ILE A 213 8.60 -15.29 -22.55
N VAL A 214 9.06 -16.50 -22.20
CA VAL A 214 8.91 -17.70 -23.02
C VAL A 214 7.43 -18.00 -23.28
N ALA A 215 6.56 -17.93 -22.27
CA ALA A 215 5.12 -18.11 -22.44
C ALA A 215 4.49 -16.99 -23.29
N GLY A 216 5.00 -15.76 -23.21
CA GLY A 216 4.62 -14.68 -24.12
C GLY A 216 4.98 -14.97 -25.57
N ALA A 217 6.23 -15.36 -25.82
CA ALA A 217 6.73 -15.72 -27.15
C ALA A 217 5.96 -16.90 -27.74
N GLN A 218 5.73 -17.97 -26.98
CA GLN A 218 4.94 -19.12 -27.42
C GLN A 218 3.49 -18.75 -27.79
N ARG A 219 2.85 -17.83 -27.05
CA ARG A 219 1.50 -17.35 -27.42
C ARG A 219 1.50 -16.62 -28.76
N VAL A 220 2.55 -15.87 -29.06
CA VAL A 220 2.72 -15.17 -30.34
C VAL A 220 2.98 -16.15 -31.48
N ALA A 221 3.87 -17.12 -31.25
CA ALA A 221 4.15 -18.19 -32.20
C ALA A 221 2.89 -18.99 -32.56
N ARG A 222 2.09 -19.40 -31.54
CA ARG A 222 0.82 -20.10 -31.73
C ARG A 222 -0.19 -19.24 -32.50
N ALA A 223 -0.31 -17.96 -32.15
CA ALA A 223 -1.18 -17.02 -32.87
C ALA A 223 -0.80 -16.89 -34.35
N ARG A 224 0.49 -16.99 -34.69
CA ARG A 224 0.98 -16.93 -36.08
C ARG A 224 0.70 -18.23 -36.84
N ALA A 225 0.96 -19.37 -36.21
CA ALA A 225 0.77 -20.70 -36.80
C ALA A 225 -0.70 -21.12 -36.90
N GLY A 226 -1.58 -20.55 -36.08
CA GLY A 226 -2.98 -20.92 -35.96
C GLY A 226 -3.88 -20.54 -37.14
N ASN A 227 -5.11 -21.04 -37.08
CA ASN A 227 -6.16 -20.77 -38.07
C ASN A 227 -6.62 -19.30 -38.03
N PHE A 228 -7.42 -18.85 -39.00
CA PHE A 228 -7.87 -17.44 -39.10
C PHE A 228 -8.46 -16.89 -37.79
N ILE A 229 -9.25 -17.69 -37.06
CA ILE A 229 -9.84 -17.31 -35.77
C ILE A 229 -8.76 -17.12 -34.70
N GLU A 230 -7.77 -18.00 -34.64
CA GLU A 230 -6.65 -17.91 -33.69
C GLU A 230 -5.72 -16.75 -34.01
N ARG A 231 -5.53 -16.43 -35.30
CA ARG A 231 -4.82 -15.21 -35.74
C ARG A 231 -5.57 -13.95 -35.34
N TRP A 232 -6.89 -13.93 -35.48
CA TRP A 232 -7.71 -12.79 -35.12
C TRP A 232 -7.74 -12.56 -33.59
N LEU A 233 -7.97 -13.61 -32.81
CA LEU A 233 -7.92 -13.56 -31.34
C LEU A 233 -6.49 -13.27 -30.83
N GLY A 234 -5.49 -13.82 -31.51
CA GLY A 234 -4.07 -13.70 -31.20
C GLY A 234 -3.41 -12.40 -31.66
N ALA A 235 -4.08 -11.57 -32.49
CA ALA A 235 -3.57 -10.26 -32.90
C ALA A 235 -3.30 -9.34 -31.69
N GLY A 236 -4.06 -9.51 -30.61
CA GLY A 236 -3.81 -8.85 -29.33
C GLY A 236 -2.50 -9.29 -28.66
N ALA A 237 -2.12 -10.56 -28.80
CA ALA A 237 -0.88 -11.11 -28.24
C ALA A 237 0.36 -10.57 -28.97
N ALA A 238 0.32 -10.49 -30.32
CA ALA A 238 1.40 -9.90 -31.11
C ALA A 238 1.65 -8.41 -30.76
N ARG A 239 0.58 -7.69 -30.39
CA ARG A 239 0.64 -6.29 -29.91
C ARG A 239 1.15 -6.16 -28.48
N ARG A 240 1.08 -7.24 -27.68
CA ARG A 240 1.49 -7.31 -26.27
C ARG A 240 2.71 -8.22 -26.08
N ARG A 241 3.56 -8.32 -27.10
CA ARG A 241 4.83 -9.05 -27.01
C ARG A 241 5.60 -8.56 -25.77
N PRO A 242 6.10 -9.47 -24.92
CA PRO A 242 6.92 -9.07 -23.80
C PRO A 242 8.25 -8.54 -24.33
N ASN A 243 8.76 -7.52 -23.64
CA ASN A 243 10.12 -7.07 -23.89
C ASN A 243 11.09 -7.99 -23.17
N VAL A 244 12.13 -8.40 -23.89
CA VAL A 244 13.22 -9.23 -23.35
C VAL A 244 14.14 -8.46 -22.43
N VAL A 245 14.06 -7.13 -22.41
CA VAL A 245 14.77 -6.27 -21.47
C VAL A 245 13.77 -5.42 -20.69
N GLY A 246 14.03 -5.27 -19.40
CA GLY A 246 13.25 -4.44 -18.48
C GLY A 246 13.94 -4.42 -17.13
N SER A 247 13.24 -3.86 -16.15
CA SER A 247 13.80 -3.59 -14.82
C SER A 247 12.93 -4.21 -13.73
N TYR A 248 13.56 -4.65 -12.65
CA TYR A 248 12.84 -5.12 -11.47
C TYR A 248 12.43 -3.94 -10.56
N TYR A 249 11.22 -4.02 -10.03
CA TYR A 249 10.67 -3.09 -9.04
C TYR A 249 10.15 -3.88 -7.86
N VAL A 250 10.31 -3.34 -6.66
CA VAL A 250 9.80 -3.94 -5.42
C VAL A 250 8.77 -3.04 -4.78
N LYS A 251 7.71 -3.63 -4.26
CA LYS A 251 6.67 -2.95 -3.50
C LYS A 251 6.52 -3.61 -2.14
N PHE A 252 6.46 -2.79 -1.09
CA PHE A 252 6.25 -3.25 0.28
C PHE A 252 4.85 -2.88 0.76
N GLU A 253 4.12 -3.88 1.22
CA GLU A 253 2.80 -3.76 1.84
C GLU A 253 2.96 -4.06 3.33
N PHE A 254 2.90 -3.02 4.16
CA PHE A 254 3.03 -3.14 5.61
C PHE A 254 1.67 -3.46 6.27
N SER A 255 1.72 -4.03 7.47
CA SER A 255 0.50 -4.31 8.24
C SER A 255 -0.27 -3.03 8.59
N HIS A 256 -1.60 -3.10 8.54
CA HIS A 256 -2.52 -2.04 8.99
C HIS A 256 -2.94 -2.19 10.45
N ASP A 257 -2.32 -3.11 11.20
CA ASP A 257 -2.57 -3.25 12.63
C ASP A 257 -2.25 -1.94 13.36
N PRO A 258 -3.20 -1.34 14.11
CA PRO A 258 -2.98 -0.14 14.90
C PRO A 258 -1.74 -0.20 15.80
N TRP A 259 -1.42 -1.37 16.35
CA TRP A 259 -0.20 -1.51 17.15
C TRP A 259 1.06 -1.34 16.31
N PHE A 260 1.10 -1.96 15.13
CA PHE A 260 2.18 -1.80 14.17
C PHE A 260 2.31 -0.34 13.71
N VAL A 261 1.16 0.31 13.43
CA VAL A 261 1.07 1.71 13.04
C VAL A 261 1.73 2.64 14.06
N LEU A 262 1.38 2.47 15.35
CA LEU A 262 1.89 3.31 16.44
C LEU A 262 3.37 3.09 16.74
N THR A 263 3.88 1.88 16.53
CA THR A 263 5.21 1.48 17.03
C THR A 263 6.26 1.34 15.92
N ARG A 264 5.93 0.63 14.84
CA ARG A 264 6.91 0.12 13.86
C ARG A 264 6.74 0.64 12.43
N HIS A 265 5.65 1.34 12.12
CA HIS A 265 5.41 1.88 10.77
C HIS A 265 6.55 2.80 10.28
N PRO A 266 6.96 2.73 9.00
CA PRO A 266 8.07 3.54 8.46
C PRO A 266 7.74 5.04 8.42
N ASP A 267 6.46 5.36 8.27
CA ASP A 267 6.00 6.74 8.16
C ASP A 267 5.89 7.43 9.52
N ARG A 268 6.77 8.40 9.77
CA ARG A 268 6.80 9.22 10.98
C ARG A 268 5.56 10.11 11.12
N GLU A 269 5.05 10.65 10.01
CA GLU A 269 3.90 11.54 10.04
C GLU A 269 2.64 10.75 10.40
N LEU A 270 2.46 9.59 9.78
CA LEU A 270 1.37 8.66 10.10
C LEU A 270 1.43 8.25 11.58
N LYS A 271 2.63 7.89 12.09
CA LYS A 271 2.86 7.60 13.51
C LYS A 271 2.44 8.74 14.43
N MET A 272 2.86 9.97 14.11
CA MET A 272 2.56 11.15 14.92
C MET A 272 1.06 11.43 14.95
N THR A 273 0.38 11.34 13.81
CA THR A 273 -1.07 11.53 13.72
C THR A 273 -1.83 10.44 14.48
N ALA A 274 -1.39 9.18 14.39
CA ALA A 274 -1.97 8.07 15.15
C ALA A 274 -1.78 8.28 16.67
N TRP A 275 -0.58 8.67 17.11
CA TRP A 275 -0.33 8.99 18.52
C TRP A 275 -1.12 10.20 19.02
N LEU A 276 -1.23 11.25 18.22
CA LEU A 276 -2.05 12.41 18.57
C LEU A 276 -3.51 12.00 18.78
N THR A 277 -4.03 11.12 17.93
CA THR A 277 -5.39 10.56 18.07
C THR A 277 -5.55 9.79 19.38
N VAL A 278 -4.56 8.96 19.75
CA VAL A 278 -4.58 8.27 21.05
C VAL A 278 -4.59 9.26 22.20
N LEU A 279 -3.72 10.28 22.16
CA LEU A 279 -3.59 11.27 23.24
C LEU A 279 -4.83 12.15 23.39
N THR A 280 -5.43 12.62 22.30
CA THR A 280 -6.65 13.45 22.35
C THR A 280 -7.83 12.65 22.90
N SER A 281 -7.92 11.37 22.53
CA SER A 281 -8.95 10.47 23.05
C SER A 281 -8.72 10.12 24.53
N MET A 282 -7.48 9.88 24.96
CA MET A 282 -7.16 9.74 26.39
C MET A 282 -7.49 11.02 27.17
N PHE A 283 -7.17 12.19 26.63
CA PHE A 283 -7.51 13.47 27.25
C PHE A 283 -9.03 13.65 27.38
N ALA A 284 -9.80 13.29 26.36
CA ALA A 284 -11.26 13.33 26.41
C ALA A 284 -11.82 12.43 27.53
N LEU A 285 -11.28 11.21 27.70
CA LEU A 285 -11.67 10.33 28.81
C LEU A 285 -11.32 10.93 30.18
N VAL A 286 -10.11 11.50 30.32
CA VAL A 286 -9.69 12.13 31.57
C VAL A 286 -10.59 13.32 31.91
N MET A 287 -10.95 14.14 30.92
CA MET A 287 -11.85 15.28 31.11
C MET A 287 -13.30 14.86 31.44
N ASP A 288 -13.80 13.75 30.88
CA ASP A 288 -15.12 13.22 31.23
C ASP A 288 -15.13 12.60 32.64
N ALA A 289 -14.02 11.97 33.04
CA ALA A 289 -13.85 11.40 34.38
C ALA A 289 -13.46 12.43 35.45
N TRP A 290 -13.06 13.64 35.05
CA TRP A 290 -12.70 14.69 36.00
C TRP A 290 -13.93 15.12 36.81
N PRO A 291 -13.79 15.32 38.13
CA PRO A 291 -14.91 15.79 38.95
C PRO A 291 -15.43 17.11 38.38
N LYS A 292 -16.65 17.10 37.83
CA LYS A 292 -17.33 18.34 37.45
C LYS A 292 -17.59 19.08 38.76
N ALA A 293 -17.05 20.29 38.86
CA ALA A 293 -17.33 21.15 40.00
C ALA A 293 -18.86 21.19 40.20
N PRO A 294 -19.36 21.07 41.44
CA PRO A 294 -20.80 21.20 41.67
C PRO A 294 -21.24 22.52 41.06
N PRO A 295 -22.43 22.55 40.39
CA PRO A 295 -22.94 23.79 39.83
C PRO A 295 -22.86 24.86 40.93
N PRO A 296 -22.37 26.08 40.62
CA PRO A 296 -22.29 27.13 41.61
C PRO A 296 -23.68 27.22 42.25
N HIS A 297 -23.74 27.00 43.57
CA HIS A 297 -24.97 27.00 44.34
C HIS A 297 -25.86 28.12 43.80
N GLU A 298 -27.06 27.75 43.31
CA GLU A 298 -28.10 28.72 43.04
C GLU A 298 -28.20 29.58 44.29
N VAL A 299 -27.68 30.80 44.22
CA VAL A 299 -27.86 31.77 45.28
C VAL A 299 -29.39 31.90 45.37
N PRO A 300 -30.02 31.54 46.51
CA PRO A 300 -31.45 31.69 46.63
C PRO A 300 -31.76 33.13 46.26
N SER A 301 -32.60 33.29 45.24
CA SER A 301 -33.10 34.58 44.81
C SER A 301 -33.77 35.19 46.03
N THR A 302 -33.00 36.03 46.73
CA THR A 302 -33.46 36.75 47.90
C THR A 302 -34.70 37.48 47.44
N SER A 303 -35.85 37.05 47.96
CA SER A 303 -37.14 37.64 47.67
C SER A 303 -37.00 39.15 47.82
N ARG A 304 -37.27 39.85 46.72
CA ARG A 304 -37.38 41.30 46.67
C ARG A 304 -38.30 41.73 47.81
N PRO A 305 -37.85 42.52 48.80
CA PRO A 305 -38.74 42.97 49.86
C PRO A 305 -39.83 43.84 49.22
N THR A 306 -41.08 43.40 49.36
CA THR A 306 -42.27 44.16 49.00
C THR A 306 -42.28 45.41 49.86
N PHE A 307 -42.06 46.57 49.23
CA PHE A 307 -42.15 47.87 49.89
C PHE A 307 -43.63 48.16 50.13
N GLU A 308 -44.13 47.85 51.33
CA GLU A 308 -45.46 48.27 51.77
C GLU A 308 -45.50 49.81 51.83
N ALA A 309 -46.35 50.41 51.02
CA ALA A 309 -46.59 51.85 51.05
C ALA A 309 -47.32 52.24 52.36
N PRO A 310 -46.91 53.31 53.05
CA PRO A 310 -47.55 53.71 54.30
C PRO A 310 -48.98 54.23 54.05
N VAL A 311 -49.92 53.61 54.75
CA VAL A 311 -51.35 53.96 54.79
C VAL A 311 -51.51 55.38 55.37
N ARG A 312 -52.14 56.26 54.59
CA ARG A 312 -52.45 57.64 54.98
C ARG A 312 -53.64 57.64 55.96
N PRO A 313 -53.56 58.25 57.15
CA PRO A 313 -54.71 58.32 58.05
C PRO A 313 -55.76 59.33 57.56
N PRO A 314 -57.05 59.10 57.88
CA PRO A 314 -58.16 59.90 57.39
C PRO A 314 -58.20 61.30 58.02
N ARG A 315 -58.50 62.32 57.21
CA ARG A 315 -58.81 63.67 57.68
C ARG A 315 -60.25 63.73 58.20
N ILE A 316 -60.42 64.13 59.44
CA ILE A 316 -61.70 64.51 60.04
C ILE A 316 -61.71 66.06 60.13
N PRO A 317 -62.80 66.75 59.74
CA PRO A 317 -62.96 68.18 59.98
C PRO A 317 -63.23 68.53 61.46
#